data_AF-A0A964PDJ8-F1
#
_entry.id   AF-A0A964PDJ8-F1
#
_cell.length_a   1.000
_cell.length_b   1.000
_cell.length_c   1.000
_cell.angle_alpha   90.00
_cell.angle_beta   90.00
_cell.angle_gamma   90.00
#
_symmetry.space_group_name_H-M   'P 1'
#
loop_
_entity.id
_entity.type
_entity.pdbx_description
1 polymer ?
#
loop_
_entity_poly.entity_id
_entity_poly.type
_entity_poly.pdbx_seq_one_letter_code
_entity_poly.pdbx_strand_id
1 'polypeptide(L)'
;MRRIILATLLLHLPPVVSADGLANAYLVCDIFEKTGISTECQASNVTSTVDVILATTGEEAQQVCLVVADRMAQMGRAFGGRWQLRIFAPDRAAEPLAACALR
;
A
#
# COMPACT_ATOMS: atom_id res chain seq x y z
N MET A 1 -30.55 6.88 -47.61
CA MET A 1 -29.69 7.48 -46.56
C MET A 1 -29.35 6.40 -45.53
N ARG A 2 -28.13 5.83 -45.59
CA ARG A 2 -27.68 4.76 -44.69
C ARG A 2 -27.11 5.37 -43.40
N ARG A 3 -27.71 5.07 -42.25
CA ARG A 3 -27.22 5.49 -40.93
C ARG A 3 -26.15 4.51 -40.48
N ILE A 4 -24.90 4.97 -40.43
CA ILE A 4 -23.76 4.20 -39.89
C ILE A 4 -23.72 4.51 -38.39
N ILE A 5 -24.04 3.53 -37.56
CA ILE A 5 -23.93 3.62 -36.10
C ILE A 5 -22.48 3.28 -35.75
N LEU A 6 -21.68 4.30 -35.41
CA LEU A 6 -20.35 4.09 -34.83
C LEU A 6 -20.52 3.63 -33.37
N ALA A 7 -20.24 2.37 -33.11
CA ALA A 7 -20.09 1.85 -31.75
C ALA A 7 -18.73 2.31 -31.20
N THR A 8 -18.75 3.29 -30.30
CA THR A 8 -17.58 3.70 -29.50
C THR A 8 -17.24 2.60 -28.50
N LEU A 9 -16.26 1.77 -28.85
CA LEU A 9 -15.67 0.78 -27.95
C LEU A 9 -14.86 1.54 -26.89
N LEU A 10 -15.43 1.75 -25.70
CA LEU A 10 -14.72 2.25 -24.52
C LEU A 10 -13.73 1.18 -24.04
N LEU A 11 -12.50 1.26 -24.54
CA LEU A 11 -11.34 0.55 -24.00
C LEU A 11 -11.16 0.96 -22.54
N HIS A 12 -11.65 0.12 -21.62
CA HIS A 12 -11.30 0.19 -20.20
C HIS A 12 -9.86 -0.29 -20.06
N LEU A 13 -8.90 0.61 -20.27
CA LEU A 13 -7.51 0.37 -19.90
C LEU A 13 -7.48 0.13 -18.39
N PRO A 14 -6.99 -1.03 -17.92
CA PRO A 14 -6.79 -1.22 -16.48
C PRO A 14 -5.83 -0.12 -15.99
N PRO A 15 -6.02 0.39 -14.76
CA PRO A 15 -5.09 1.37 -14.20
C PRO A 15 -3.68 0.79 -14.27
N VAL A 16 -2.76 1.57 -14.83
CA VAL A 16 -1.34 1.23 -14.87
C VAL A 16 -0.86 1.21 -13.43
N VAL A 17 -0.89 0.03 -12.81
CA VAL A 17 -0.16 -0.25 -11.58
C VAL A 17 1.31 -0.27 -11.97
N SER A 18 2.07 0.72 -11.51
CA SER A 18 3.50 0.82 -11.83
C SER A 18 4.26 -0.32 -11.15
N ALA A 19 5.18 -0.95 -11.87
CA ALA A 19 6.16 -1.88 -11.30
C ALA A 19 6.98 -1.23 -10.16
N ASP A 20 7.12 0.10 -10.20
CA ASP A 20 7.77 0.89 -9.15
C ASP A 20 7.02 0.83 -7.81
N GLY A 21 5.69 0.65 -7.84
CA GLY A 21 4.86 0.58 -6.65
C GLY A 21 5.17 -0.63 -5.79
N LEU A 22 5.25 -1.81 -6.42
CA LEU A 22 5.61 -3.05 -5.72
C LEU A 22 7.05 -3.00 -5.21
N ALA A 23 7.99 -2.47 -5.99
CA ALA A 23 9.38 -2.31 -5.54
C ALA A 23 9.47 -1.39 -4.31
N ASN A 24 8.75 -0.26 -4.31
CA ASN A 24 8.68 0.66 -3.18
C ASN A 24 7.94 0.06 -1.97
N ALA A 25 6.95 -0.80 -2.20
CA ALA A 25 6.28 -1.56 -1.15
C ALA A 25 7.23 -2.52 -0.44
N TYR A 26 8.15 -3.18 -1.14
CA TYR A 26 9.20 -3.98 -0.49
C TYR A 26 10.19 -3.13 0.30
N LEU A 27 10.45 -1.87 -0.09
CA LEU A 27 11.26 -0.96 0.74
C LEU A 27 10.57 -0.63 2.06
N VAL A 28 9.24 -0.60 2.10
CA VAL A 28 8.51 -0.45 3.37
C VAL A 28 8.79 -1.66 4.27
N CYS A 29 8.72 -2.88 3.74
CA CYS A 29 9.07 -4.07 4.52
C CYS A 29 10.52 -4.05 5.02
N ASP A 30 11.47 -3.63 4.19
CA ASP A 30 12.88 -3.49 4.58
C ASP A 30 13.08 -2.49 5.75
N ILE A 31 12.28 -1.42 5.83
CA ILE A 31 12.28 -0.50 7.00
C ILE A 31 11.85 -1.23 8.27
N PHE A 32 10.79 -2.02 8.21
CA PHE A 32 10.28 -2.78 9.36
C PHE A 32 11.23 -3.91 9.79
N GLU A 33 11.84 -4.62 8.82
CA GLU A 33 12.84 -5.65 9.09
C GLU A 33 14.09 -5.07 9.77
N LYS A 34 14.60 -3.94 9.27
CA LYS A 34 15.79 -3.27 9.83
C LYS A 34 15.59 -2.72 11.23
N THR A 35 14.35 -2.38 11.59
CA THR A 35 14.00 -1.89 12.92
C THR A 35 13.73 -3.02 13.90
N GLY A 36 13.43 -4.24 13.42
CA GLY A 36 13.16 -5.41 14.25
C GLY A 36 11.84 -5.34 15.03
N ILE A 37 10.98 -4.37 14.71
CA ILE A 37 9.71 -4.13 15.42
C ILE A 37 8.56 -4.98 14.88
N SER A 38 8.64 -5.45 13.62
CA SER A 38 7.62 -6.29 12.99
C SER A 38 7.96 -7.77 13.09
N THR A 39 6.92 -8.60 13.23
CA THR A 39 7.07 -10.06 13.13
C THR A 39 6.84 -10.58 11.70
N GLU A 40 6.09 -9.84 10.89
CA GLU A 40 5.79 -10.17 9.49
C GLU A 40 5.50 -8.89 8.69
N CYS A 41 5.94 -8.87 7.43
CA CYS A 41 5.58 -7.84 6.46
C CYS A 41 5.31 -8.48 5.09
N GLN A 42 4.18 -8.12 4.47
CA GLN A 42 3.78 -8.62 3.16
C GLN A 42 3.35 -7.47 2.24
N ALA A 43 3.99 -7.35 1.07
CA ALA A 43 3.56 -6.46 0.01
C ALA A 43 2.68 -7.21 -1.01
N SER A 44 1.55 -6.62 -1.38
CA SER A 44 0.59 -7.18 -2.34
C SER A 44 0.29 -6.20 -3.45
N ASN A 45 0.80 -6.47 -4.66
CA ASN A 45 0.50 -5.67 -5.83
C ASN A 45 -0.99 -5.76 -6.25
N VAL A 46 -1.63 -6.90 -6.00
CA VAL A 46 -3.03 -7.16 -6.37
C VAL A 46 -3.98 -6.25 -5.60
N THR A 47 -3.71 -6.03 -4.32
CA THR A 47 -4.54 -5.18 -3.44
C THR A 47 -3.95 -3.78 -3.24
N SER A 48 -2.73 -3.53 -3.74
CA SER A 48 -1.96 -2.31 -3.49
C SER A 48 -1.80 -2.06 -1.99
N THR A 49 -1.40 -3.08 -1.23
CA THR A 49 -1.20 -2.98 0.22
C THR A 49 0.18 -3.44 0.66
N VAL A 50 0.64 -2.88 1.77
CA VAL A 50 1.69 -3.42 2.62
C VAL A 50 1.05 -3.75 3.95
N ASP A 51 1.04 -5.03 4.32
CA ASP A 51 0.47 -5.51 5.57
C ASP A 51 1.60 -5.85 6.54
N VAL A 52 1.54 -5.32 7.76
CA VAL A 52 2.57 -5.50 8.77
C VAL A 52 1.94 -5.97 10.07
N ILE A 53 2.54 -6.99 10.70
CA ILE A 53 2.16 -7.45 12.03
C ILE A 53 3.08 -6.79 13.07
N LEU A 54 2.49 -6.04 13.99
CA LEU A 54 3.19 -5.27 15.04
C LEU A 54 2.51 -5.47 16.40
N ALA A 55 3.28 -5.82 17.43
CA ALA A 55 2.76 -5.92 18.80
C ALA A 55 2.65 -4.52 19.44
N THR A 56 1.55 -3.82 19.17
CA THR A 56 1.36 -2.40 19.50
C THR A 56 -0.09 -2.04 19.82
N THR A 57 -0.36 -0.78 20.12
CA THR A 57 -1.71 -0.22 20.30
C THR A 57 -2.21 0.48 19.02
N GLY A 58 -3.50 0.79 18.94
CA GLY A 58 -4.05 1.51 17.78
C GLY A 58 -3.45 2.90 17.59
N GLU A 59 -3.21 3.65 18.67
CA GLU A 59 -2.60 4.98 18.61
C GLU A 59 -1.15 4.92 18.13
N GLU A 60 -0.36 3.99 18.67
CA GLU A 60 1.02 3.79 18.26
C GLU A 60 1.13 3.25 16.83
N ALA A 61 0.25 2.32 16.43
CA ALA A 61 0.14 1.87 15.03
C ALA A 61 -0.14 3.04 14.09
N GLN A 62 -1.06 3.94 14.44
CA GLN A 62 -1.36 5.12 13.64
C GLN A 62 -0.12 6.00 13.46
N GLN A 63 0.63 6.23 14.53
CA GLN A 63 1.85 7.02 14.49
C GLN A 63 2.95 6.37 13.63
N VAL A 64 3.18 5.06 13.81
CA VAL A 64 4.13 4.29 12.99
C VAL A 64 3.74 4.37 11.51
N CYS A 65 2.46 4.22 11.18
CA CYS A 65 1.97 4.31 9.81
C CYS A 65 2.34 5.65 9.18
N LEU A 66 2.03 6.76 9.86
CA LEU A 66 2.31 8.11 9.38
C LEU A 66 3.82 8.36 9.23
N VAL A 67 4.63 7.97 10.20
CA VAL A 67 6.09 8.13 10.16
C VAL A 67 6.70 7.39 8.96
N VAL A 68 6.25 6.16 8.69
CA VAL A 68 6.74 5.38 7.55
C VAL A 68 6.29 5.97 6.23
N ALA A 69 5.02 6.38 6.12
CA ALA A 69 4.50 7.03 4.91
C ALA A 69 5.25 8.34 4.61
N ASP A 70 5.48 9.18 5.61
CA ASP A 70 6.23 10.43 5.47
C ASP A 70 7.69 10.16 5.12
N ARG A 71 8.31 9.12 5.68
CA ARG A 71 9.69 8.74 5.35
C ARG A 71 9.80 8.33 3.88
N MET A 72 8.86 7.56 3.35
CA MET A 72 8.87 7.16 1.95
C MET A 72 8.68 8.35 1.01
N ALA A 73 7.77 9.27 1.36
CA ALA A 73 7.58 10.52 0.62
C ALA A 73 8.85 11.38 0.62
N GLN A 74 9.53 11.52 1.76
CA GLN A 74 10.81 12.25 1.87
C GLN A 74 11.93 11.61 1.02
N MET A 75 11.88 10.29 0.82
CA MET A 75 12.80 9.57 -0.06
C MET A 75 12.45 9.68 -1.56
N GLY A 76 11.37 10.41 -1.90
CA GLY A 76 10.91 10.58 -3.29
C GLY A 76 10.37 9.30 -3.91
N ARG A 77 9.90 8.35 -3.10
CA ARG A 77 9.40 7.06 -3.57
C ARG A 77 7.92 7.15 -3.91
N ALA A 78 7.61 7.28 -5.20
CA ALA A 78 6.23 7.26 -5.69
C ALA A 78 5.72 5.82 -5.81
N PHE A 79 4.56 5.53 -5.22
CA PHE A 79 3.98 4.17 -5.28
C PHE A 79 3.09 3.95 -6.52
N GLY A 80 2.49 5.02 -7.05
CA GLY A 80 1.54 4.94 -8.16
C GLY A 80 0.22 4.23 -7.80
N GLY A 81 -0.93 4.79 -8.16
CA GLY A 81 -2.22 4.22 -7.74
C GLY A 81 -2.54 4.50 -6.26
N ARG A 82 -3.29 3.61 -5.60
CA ARG A 82 -3.80 3.81 -4.23
C ARG A 82 -3.18 2.83 -3.23
N TRP A 83 -1.87 2.94 -3.02
CA TRP A 83 -1.18 2.09 -2.05
C TRP A 83 -1.52 2.44 -0.61
N GLN A 84 -1.63 1.41 0.23
CA GLN A 84 -1.87 1.57 1.67
C GLN A 84 -0.91 0.73 2.50
N LEU A 85 -0.39 1.31 3.58
CA LEU A 85 0.21 0.56 4.67
C LEU A 85 -0.89 0.24 5.69
N ARG A 86 -1.00 -1.03 6.08
CA ARG A 86 -1.96 -1.53 7.07
C ARG A 86 -1.19 -2.27 8.17
N ILE A 87 -1.45 -1.88 9.42
CA ILE A 87 -0.77 -2.46 10.59
C ILE A 87 -1.80 -3.27 11.37
N PHE A 88 -1.50 -4.53 11.64
CA PHE A 88 -2.35 -5.46 12.38
C PHE A 88 -1.68 -5.87 13.70
N ALA A 89 -2.50 -6.25 14.68
CA ALA A 89 -2.00 -6.91 15.88
C ALA A 89 -1.82 -8.42 15.62
N PRO A 90 -0.88 -9.09 16.31
CA PRO A 90 -0.68 -10.54 16.18
C PRO A 90 -1.93 -11.39 16.47
N ASP A 91 -2.83 -10.90 17.32
CA ASP A 91 -4.04 -11.59 17.79
C ASP A 91 -5.34 -11.10 17.12
N ARG A 92 -5.30 -9.99 16.38
CA ARG A 92 -6.44 -9.37 15.69
C ARG A 92 -6.16 -9.22 14.20
N ALA A 93 -6.23 -10.33 13.47
CA ALA A 93 -5.95 -10.36 12.04
C ALA A 93 -7.13 -9.90 11.14
N ALA A 94 -8.33 -9.72 11.68
CA ALA A 94 -9.51 -9.41 10.85
C ALA A 94 -9.55 -7.95 10.38
N GLU A 95 -9.08 -7.01 11.21
CA GLU A 95 -9.11 -5.58 10.93
C GLU A 95 -7.77 -4.93 11.34
N PRO A 96 -7.25 -3.99 10.55
CA PRO A 96 -6.01 -3.30 10.90
C PRO A 96 -6.24 -2.36 12.09
N LEU A 97 -5.24 -2.30 12.98
CA LEU A 97 -5.13 -1.28 14.03
C LEU A 97 -5.03 0.14 13.44
N ALA A 98 -4.35 0.27 12.30
CA ALA A 98 -4.19 1.52 11.58
C ALA A 98 -3.99 1.26 10.08
N ALA A 99 -4.43 2.21 9.27
CA ALA A 99 -4.16 2.24 7.83
C ALA A 99 -3.86 3.66 7.36
N CYS A 100 -2.87 3.82 6.50
CA CYS A 100 -2.51 5.10 5.91
C CYS A 100 -2.11 4.94 4.45
N ALA A 101 -2.32 6.00 3.67
CA ALA A 101 -1.94 6.02 2.25
C ALA A 101 -0.42 6.17 2.11
N LEU A 102 0.16 5.35 1.22
CA LEU A 102 1.53 5.49 0.74
C LEU A 102 1.49 6.34 -0.53
N ARG A 103 2.14 7.51 -0.49
CA ARG A 103 2.06 8.54 -1.54
C ARG A 103 3.42 8.66 -2.23
#